data_AF-A0A3M1KR71-F1
#
_entry.id   AF-A0A3M1KR71-F1
#
_cell.length_a   1.000
_cell.length_b   1.000
_cell.length_c   1.000
_cell.angle_alpha   90.00
_cell.angle_beta   90.00
_cell.angle_gamma   90.00
#
_symmetry.space_group_name_H-M   'P 1'
#
loop_
_entity.id
_entity.type
_entity.pdbx_description
1 polymer ?
#
loop_
_entity_poly.entity_id
_entity_poly.type
_entity_poly.pdbx_seq_one_letter_code
_entity_poly.pdbx_strand_id
1 'polypeptide(L)'
;LVLSMGAFLGYMNHLKNRELRMLTHQSTPAPALKDSWRKTIGTVRFRGETAAAPVFYLFVAGEKPVEVPLNTGVMPHQPVGIGFPLEENDEFLVEYPPENPRFSRIHFKRPSKRQLQRYRQRVAQRHAALHAGSSPDEIHCLLEAARQAKGYEGWADIFFQEAPPALNPHHNRKTFQALLKDRQFRATFQNCLDSLSH
;
A
#
# COMPACT_ATOMS: atom_id res chain seq x y z
N LEU A 1 -42.41 70.56 23.59
CA LEU A 1 -40.94 70.67 23.56
C LEU A 1 -40.41 69.49 22.76
N VAL A 2 -39.86 69.78 21.59
CA VAL A 2 -39.15 68.85 20.71
C VAL A 2 -37.74 68.68 21.26
N LEU A 3 -37.28 67.44 21.42
CA LEU A 3 -35.90 66.93 21.56
C LEU A 3 -36.11 65.41 21.81
N SER A 4 -35.49 64.40 21.19
CA SER A 4 -34.54 64.29 20.10
C SER A 4 -34.44 62.78 19.81
N MET A 5 -35.10 62.28 18.76
CA MET A 5 -34.98 60.86 18.33
C MET A 5 -33.58 60.52 17.75
N GLY A 6 -32.65 61.48 17.72
CA GLY A 6 -31.31 61.31 17.17
C GLY A 6 -30.32 60.58 18.08
N ALA A 7 -30.55 60.56 19.41
CA ALA A 7 -29.59 59.98 20.36
C ALA A 7 -29.63 58.44 20.40
N PHE A 8 -30.74 57.81 20.01
CA PHE A 8 -30.90 56.35 20.05
C PHE A 8 -30.33 55.64 18.81
N LEU A 9 -30.33 56.32 17.65
CA LEU A 9 -29.76 55.80 16.40
C LEU A 9 -28.22 55.89 16.34
N GLY A 10 -27.60 56.84 17.06
CA GLY A 10 -26.14 56.94 17.16
C GLY A 10 -25.50 55.83 18.00
N TYR A 11 -26.17 55.40 19.08
CA TYR A 11 -25.66 54.35 19.98
C TYR A 11 -25.75 52.95 19.34
N MET A 12 -26.79 52.70 18.53
CA MET A 12 -26.97 51.46 17.78
C MET A 12 -25.99 51.31 16.60
N ASN A 13 -25.56 52.42 15.97
CA ASN A 13 -24.52 52.39 14.93
C ASN A 13 -23.10 52.21 15.47
N HIS A 14 -22.83 52.65 16.71
CA HIS A 14 -21.53 52.44 17.35
C HIS A 14 -21.34 50.99 17.85
N LEU A 15 -22.43 50.30 18.20
CA LEU A 15 -22.39 48.87 18.57
C LEU A 15 -22.32 47.94 17.35
N LYS A 16 -23.01 48.26 16.25
CA LYS A 16 -22.88 47.50 14.98
C LYS A 16 -21.48 47.58 14.36
N ASN A 17 -20.76 48.69 14.54
CA ASN A 17 -19.39 48.84 14.03
C ASN A 17 -18.29 48.31 14.98
N ARG A 18 -18.63 47.90 16.21
CA ARG A 18 -17.69 47.19 17.10
C ARG A 18 -17.78 45.67 16.98
N GLU A 19 -18.90 45.11 16.51
CA GLU A 19 -19.01 43.68 16.20
C GLU A 19 -18.41 43.29 14.83
N LEU A 20 -18.21 44.26 13.93
CA LEU A 20 -17.62 44.01 12.60
C LEU A 20 -16.09 44.22 12.53
N ARG A 21 -15.40 44.40 13.66
CA ARG A 21 -13.92 44.49 13.72
C ARG A 21 -13.25 43.44 14.62
N MET A 22 -13.96 42.38 14.99
CA MET A 22 -13.36 41.21 15.68
C MET A 22 -13.71 39.88 14.99
N LEU A 23 -13.86 39.89 13.67
CA LEU A 23 -13.94 38.68 12.84
C LEU A 23 -13.05 38.82 11.61
N THR A 24 -11.78 39.14 11.85
CA THR A 24 -10.70 38.77 10.94
C THR A 24 -9.64 38.04 11.76
N HIS A 25 -10.04 36.98 12.46
CA HIS A 25 -9.18 35.81 12.45
C HIS A 25 -9.18 35.34 11.01
N GLN A 26 -8.19 35.80 10.24
CA GLN A 26 -7.65 35.01 9.18
C GLN A 26 -7.33 33.67 9.82
N SER A 27 -8.24 32.71 9.67
CA SER A 27 -7.90 31.30 9.79
C SER A 27 -6.85 31.10 8.71
N THR A 28 -5.58 31.24 9.09
CA THR A 28 -4.47 30.74 8.31
C THR A 28 -4.88 29.30 7.96
N PRO A 29 -5.02 28.94 6.68
CA PRO A 29 -5.23 27.54 6.35
C PRO A 29 -4.07 26.80 7.00
N ALA A 30 -4.38 25.87 7.91
CA ALA A 30 -3.36 25.06 8.56
C ALA A 30 -2.45 24.53 7.43
N PRO A 31 -1.14 24.82 7.45
CA PRO A 31 -0.27 24.36 6.39
C PRO A 31 -0.43 22.84 6.30
N ALA A 32 -0.67 22.36 5.09
CA ALA A 32 -1.09 21.00 4.80
C ALA A 32 -0.23 19.99 5.56
N LEU A 33 -0.81 19.38 6.61
CA LEU A 33 -0.14 18.43 7.51
C LEU A 33 0.52 17.23 6.81
N LYS A 34 0.25 17.02 5.51
CA LYS A 34 0.80 15.94 4.68
C LYS A 34 2.06 16.35 3.90
N ASP A 35 2.30 17.63 3.65
CA ASP A 35 3.44 18.08 2.84
C ASP A 35 4.79 17.93 3.57
N SER A 36 4.75 17.68 4.88
CA SER A 36 5.93 17.41 5.72
C SER A 36 6.24 15.93 5.92
N TRP A 37 5.41 15.00 5.42
CA TRP A 37 5.61 13.57 5.68
C TRP A 37 6.84 13.06 4.92
N ARG A 38 7.75 12.43 5.66
CA ARG A 38 8.91 11.76 5.10
C ARG A 38 8.56 10.36 4.65
N LYS A 39 9.32 9.86 3.68
CA LYS A 39 9.20 8.52 3.10
C LYS A 39 10.44 7.70 3.44
N THR A 40 10.25 6.44 3.81
CA THR A 40 11.33 5.48 4.06
C THR A 40 10.85 4.06 3.76
N ILE A 41 11.73 3.08 3.91
CA ILE A 41 11.36 1.66 3.85
C ILE A 41 11.18 1.15 5.27
N GLY A 42 10.03 0.55 5.54
CA GLY A 42 9.77 -0.23 6.73
C GLY A 42 9.90 -1.71 6.43
N THR A 43 10.35 -2.45 7.43
CA THR A 43 10.55 -3.90 7.38
C THR A 43 9.62 -4.57 8.37
N VAL A 44 8.88 -5.57 7.92
CA VAL A 44 7.94 -6.34 8.72
C VAL A 44 8.67 -7.32 9.65
N ARG A 45 8.12 -7.49 10.85
CA ARG A 45 8.62 -8.38 11.90
C ARG A 45 7.45 -9.05 12.59
N PHE A 46 7.67 -10.28 13.04
CA PHE A 46 6.71 -11.04 13.84
C PHE A 46 7.26 -11.21 15.25
N ARG A 47 6.40 -11.07 16.26
CA ARG A 47 6.77 -11.37 17.65
C ARG A 47 6.37 -12.81 17.97
N GLY A 48 7.26 -13.76 17.67
CA GLY A 48 7.06 -15.20 17.84
C GLY A 48 6.68 -15.91 16.53
N GLU A 49 6.51 -17.23 16.61
CA GLU A 49 6.39 -18.11 15.42
C GLU A 49 4.95 -18.57 15.12
N THR A 50 3.98 -18.13 15.93
CA THR A 50 2.58 -18.59 15.77
C THR A 50 1.82 -17.77 14.72
N ALA A 51 0.78 -18.35 14.12
CA ALA A 51 -0.11 -17.65 13.20
C ALA A 51 -0.88 -16.46 13.84
N ALA A 52 -0.85 -16.33 15.17
CA ALA A 52 -1.42 -15.22 15.93
C ALA A 52 -0.33 -14.27 16.48
N ALA A 53 0.92 -14.41 16.02
CA ALA A 53 2.02 -13.57 16.49
C ALA A 53 1.74 -12.09 16.18
N PRO A 54 1.97 -11.17 17.13
CA PRO A 54 1.86 -9.75 16.88
C PRO A 54 2.79 -9.32 15.73
N VAL A 55 2.23 -8.63 14.74
CA VAL A 55 2.97 -8.10 13.60
C VAL A 55 3.32 -6.64 13.87
N PHE A 56 4.55 -6.25 13.57
CA PHE A 56 5.00 -4.86 13.63
C PHE A 56 5.86 -4.55 12.42
N TYR A 57 6.11 -3.26 12.20
CA TYR A 57 7.11 -2.82 11.22
C TYR A 57 8.14 -1.91 11.89
N LEU A 58 9.37 -2.07 11.44
CA LEU A 58 10.54 -1.31 11.87
C LEU A 58 10.97 -0.39 10.73
N PHE A 59 11.26 0.87 11.02
CA PHE A 59 11.91 1.78 10.07
C PHE A 59 12.84 2.76 10.79
N VAL A 60 13.66 3.49 10.03
CA VAL A 60 14.56 4.50 10.58
C VAL A 60 14.00 5.91 10.33
N ALA A 61 13.88 6.70 11.39
CA ALA A 61 13.49 8.11 11.36
C ALA A 61 14.66 8.98 11.84
N GLY A 62 15.32 9.69 10.91
CA GLY A 62 16.60 10.31 11.19
C GLY A 62 17.65 9.23 11.47
N GLU A 63 18.11 9.12 12.71
CA GLU A 63 19.06 8.10 13.17
C GLU A 63 18.44 7.09 14.14
N LYS A 64 17.14 7.23 14.45
CA LYS A 64 16.48 6.42 15.47
C LYS A 64 15.64 5.32 14.82
N PRO A 65 15.78 4.05 15.24
CA PRO A 65 14.84 3.02 14.86
C PRO A 65 13.48 3.30 15.52
N VAL A 66 12.42 3.08 14.76
CA VAL A 66 11.02 3.23 15.18
C VAL A 66 10.32 1.91 14.93
N GLU A 67 9.74 1.35 15.98
CA GLU A 67 8.90 0.17 15.93
C GLU A 67 7.44 0.60 16.09
N VAL A 68 6.57 0.11 15.20
CA VAL A 68 5.13 0.39 15.24
C VAL A 68 4.34 -0.91 15.07
N PRO A 69 3.48 -1.28 16.03
CA PRO A 69 2.62 -2.45 15.91
C PRO A 69 1.58 -2.24 14.81
N LEU A 70 1.24 -3.31 14.09
CA LEU A 70 0.11 -3.33 13.17
C LEU A 70 -1.15 -3.68 13.97
N ASN A 71 -1.88 -2.65 14.38
CA ASN A 71 -3.11 -2.82 15.16
C ASN A 71 -4.31 -3.27 14.32
N THR A 72 -4.21 -3.17 13.00
CA THR A 72 -5.21 -3.66 12.04
C THR A 72 -4.97 -5.15 11.81
N GLY A 73 -6.02 -5.99 11.75
CA GLY A 73 -6.03 -7.46 11.62
C GLY A 73 -5.21 -8.11 10.50
N VAL A 74 -3.96 -7.69 10.38
CA VAL A 74 -2.87 -8.21 9.59
C VAL A 74 -2.24 -9.27 10.45
N MET A 75 -2.29 -10.50 9.94
CA MET A 75 -1.73 -11.67 10.60
C MET A 75 -0.52 -12.16 9.80
N PRO A 76 0.43 -12.85 10.44
CA PRO A 76 1.50 -13.56 9.75
C PRO A 76 0.95 -14.46 8.64
N HIS A 77 1.66 -14.54 7.51
CA HIS A 77 1.38 -15.42 6.38
C HIS A 77 0.03 -15.20 5.68
N GLN A 78 -0.71 -14.14 6.03
CA GLN A 78 -1.94 -13.78 5.34
C GLN A 78 -1.64 -12.83 4.16
N PRO A 79 -2.39 -12.94 3.05
CA PRO A 79 -2.27 -12.02 1.93
C PRO A 79 -2.48 -10.55 2.35
N VAL A 80 -1.56 -9.66 1.95
CA VAL A 80 -1.71 -8.21 2.13
C VAL A 80 -1.39 -7.44 0.86
N GLY A 81 -1.91 -6.21 0.75
CA GLY A 81 -1.52 -5.27 -0.31
C GLY A 81 -1.82 -5.78 -1.72
N ILE A 82 -0.78 -6.19 -2.43
CA ILE A 82 -0.83 -6.75 -3.81
C ILE A 82 -1.10 -8.27 -3.85
N GLY A 83 -1.49 -8.86 -2.71
CA GLY A 83 -2.04 -10.21 -2.65
C GLY A 83 -1.06 -11.30 -2.21
N PHE A 84 0.17 -10.98 -1.83
CA PHE A 84 1.15 -11.96 -1.32
C PHE A 84 1.01 -12.20 0.18
N PRO A 85 1.25 -13.44 0.67
CA PRO A 85 1.43 -13.71 2.09
C PRO A 85 2.47 -12.78 2.69
N LEU A 86 2.12 -12.15 3.81
CA LEU A 86 3.04 -11.35 4.58
C LEU A 86 4.08 -12.26 5.24
N GLU A 87 5.35 -12.04 4.93
CA GLU A 87 6.46 -12.78 5.52
C GLU A 87 7.35 -11.88 6.36
N GLU A 88 8.08 -12.48 7.29
CA GLU A 88 9.08 -11.75 8.05
C GLU A 88 10.16 -11.17 7.12
N ASN A 89 10.62 -9.97 7.44
CA ASN A 89 11.54 -9.19 6.61
C ASN A 89 10.94 -8.65 5.31
N ASP A 90 9.63 -8.73 5.09
CA ASP A 90 9.01 -8.07 3.95
C ASP A 90 9.11 -6.54 4.05
N GLU A 91 9.32 -5.86 2.92
CA GLU A 91 9.63 -4.44 2.88
C GLU A 91 8.64 -3.60 2.09
N PHE A 92 8.17 -2.53 2.72
CA PHE A 92 7.17 -1.63 2.15
C PHE A 92 7.50 -0.17 2.42
N LEU A 93 6.94 0.72 1.61
CA LEU A 93 7.01 2.15 1.88
C LEU A 93 6.33 2.48 3.21
N VAL A 94 7.00 3.28 4.03
CA VAL A 94 6.44 3.92 5.23
C VAL A 94 6.45 5.43 5.02
N GLU A 95 5.35 6.08 5.39
CA GLU A 95 5.27 7.54 5.48
C GLU A 95 5.07 7.95 6.95
N TYR A 96 5.75 9.00 7.39
CA TYR A 96 5.68 9.47 8.78
C TYR A 96 5.95 10.98 8.90
N PRO A 97 5.33 11.69 9.86
CA PRO A 97 5.69 13.06 10.18
C PRO A 97 7.00 13.10 11.00
N PRO A 98 7.97 13.97 10.67
CA PRO A 98 9.26 14.04 11.36
C PRO A 98 9.16 14.27 12.87
N GLU A 99 8.20 15.11 13.28
CA GLU A 99 7.97 15.49 14.68
C GLU A 99 7.42 14.33 15.53
N ASN A 100 6.75 13.36 14.92
CA ASN A 100 6.22 12.19 15.62
C ASN A 100 6.20 10.93 14.75
N PRO A 101 7.35 10.26 14.56
CA PRO A 101 7.45 9.09 13.69
C PRO A 101 6.57 7.91 14.10
N ARG A 102 6.14 7.82 15.37
CA ARG A 102 5.21 6.76 15.81
C ARG A 102 3.83 6.91 15.16
N PHE A 103 3.46 8.11 14.71
CA PHE A 103 2.27 8.35 13.90
C PHE A 103 2.57 8.09 12.41
N SER A 104 2.89 6.84 12.07
CA SER A 104 3.31 6.45 10.73
C SER A 104 2.31 5.52 10.06
N ARG A 105 2.47 5.38 8.73
CA ARG A 105 1.65 4.51 7.89
C ARG A 105 2.52 3.68 6.96
N ILE A 106 2.42 2.36 7.07
CA ILE A 106 2.97 1.42 6.11
C ILE A 106 2.02 1.22 4.92
N HIS A 107 2.57 1.11 3.72
CA HIS A 107 1.82 0.97 2.46
C HIS A 107 2.06 -0.40 1.82
N PHE A 108 1.25 -1.40 2.18
CA PHE A 108 1.39 -2.77 1.65
C PHE A 108 1.26 -2.90 0.12
N LYS A 109 0.66 -1.90 -0.55
CA LYS A 109 0.59 -1.83 -2.02
C LYS A 109 1.83 -1.22 -2.67
N ARG A 110 2.82 -0.79 -1.88
CA ARG A 110 4.04 -0.13 -2.34
C ARG A 110 5.28 -0.86 -1.79
N PRO A 111 5.49 -2.12 -2.19
CA PRO A 111 6.69 -2.87 -1.80
C PRO A 111 7.97 -2.19 -2.29
N SER A 112 9.09 -2.44 -1.60
CA SER A 112 10.42 -1.99 -2.06
C SER A 112 10.82 -2.72 -3.35
N LYS A 113 11.80 -2.19 -4.10
CA LYS A 113 12.36 -2.89 -5.28
C LYS A 113 12.93 -4.28 -4.90
N ARG A 114 13.57 -4.37 -3.74
CA ARG A 114 14.10 -5.63 -3.19
C ARG A 114 12.96 -6.59 -2.84
N GLN A 115 11.87 -6.10 -2.29
CA GLN A 115 10.70 -6.92 -2.00
C GLN A 115 10.04 -7.48 -3.26
N LEU A 116 9.95 -6.68 -4.33
CA LEU A 116 9.43 -7.15 -5.61
C LEU A 116 10.28 -8.28 -6.21
N GLN A 117 11.61 -8.24 -6.04
CA GLN A 117 12.49 -9.34 -6.44
C GLN A 117 12.22 -10.61 -5.62
N ARG A 118 12.03 -10.47 -4.30
CA ARG A 118 11.64 -11.61 -3.43
C ARG A 118 10.30 -12.20 -3.84
N TYR A 119 9.29 -11.38 -4.14
CA TYR A 119 8.02 -11.88 -4.66
C TYR A 119 8.19 -12.62 -5.98
N ARG A 120 8.97 -12.08 -6.93
CA ARG A 120 9.28 -12.79 -8.18
C ARG A 120 9.89 -14.17 -7.92
N GLN A 121 10.86 -14.25 -7.01
CA GLN A 121 11.50 -15.53 -6.62
C GLN A 121 10.51 -16.51 -5.99
N ARG A 122 9.68 -16.05 -5.03
CA ARG A 122 8.66 -16.88 -4.38
C ARG A 122 7.67 -17.47 -5.40
N VAL A 123 7.23 -16.66 -6.36
CA VAL A 123 6.30 -17.10 -7.43
C VAL A 123 6.96 -18.13 -8.33
N ALA A 124 8.19 -17.85 -8.77
CA ALA A 124 8.95 -18.77 -9.62
C ALA A 124 9.18 -20.11 -8.93
N GLN A 125 9.63 -20.10 -7.67
CA GLN A 125 9.84 -21.30 -6.86
C GLN A 125 8.54 -22.09 -6.66
N ARG A 126 7.45 -21.40 -6.30
CA ARG A 126 6.14 -22.04 -6.12
C ARG A 126 5.64 -22.66 -7.42
N HIS A 127 5.81 -21.99 -8.55
CA HIS A 127 5.41 -22.52 -9.85
C HIS A 127 6.26 -23.73 -10.27
N ALA A 128 7.59 -23.66 -10.16
CA ALA A 128 8.48 -24.77 -10.45
C ALA A 128 8.16 -26.01 -9.59
N ALA A 129 7.84 -25.80 -8.31
CA ALA A 129 7.46 -26.88 -7.40
C ALA A 129 6.14 -27.57 -7.78
N LEU A 130 5.24 -26.86 -8.45
CA LEU A 130 3.95 -27.41 -8.91
C LEU A 130 4.02 -27.97 -10.33
N HIS A 131 4.96 -27.49 -11.15
CA HIS A 131 5.14 -27.86 -12.55
C HIS A 131 6.59 -28.24 -12.79
N ALA A 132 6.97 -29.45 -12.37
CA ALA A 132 8.35 -29.95 -12.45
C ALA A 132 8.93 -29.99 -13.88
N GLY A 133 8.08 -29.89 -14.92
CA GLY A 133 8.50 -29.82 -16.32
C GLY A 133 8.78 -28.41 -16.84
N SER A 134 8.46 -27.36 -16.08
CA SER A 134 8.67 -25.98 -16.54
C SER A 134 10.14 -25.58 -16.46
N SER A 135 10.69 -25.13 -17.58
CA SER A 135 12.03 -24.57 -17.65
C SER A 135 12.12 -23.21 -16.95
N PRO A 136 13.32 -22.78 -16.51
CA PRO A 136 13.52 -21.44 -15.96
C PRO A 136 13.08 -20.32 -16.91
N ASP A 137 13.23 -20.52 -18.21
CA ASP A 137 12.86 -19.57 -19.27
C ASP A 137 11.34 -19.48 -19.44
N GLU A 138 10.62 -20.61 -19.44
CA GLU A 138 9.16 -20.60 -19.42
C GLU A 138 8.62 -19.89 -18.18
N ILE A 139 9.20 -20.14 -17.01
CA ILE A 139 8.80 -19.44 -15.77
C ILE A 139 9.11 -17.94 -15.88
N HIS A 140 10.27 -17.57 -16.41
CA HIS A 140 10.61 -16.17 -16.65
C HIS A 140 9.55 -15.47 -17.52
N CYS A 141 9.22 -16.08 -18.66
CA CYS A 141 8.23 -15.56 -19.60
C CYS A 141 6.83 -15.50 -19.00
N LEU A 142 6.44 -16.52 -18.22
CA LEU A 142 5.15 -16.57 -17.53
C LEU A 142 4.99 -15.38 -16.58
N LEU A 143 6.01 -15.13 -15.76
CA LEU A 143 6.00 -14.05 -14.78
C LEU A 143 6.02 -12.68 -15.47
N GLU A 144 6.76 -12.53 -16.57
CA GLU A 144 6.76 -11.25 -17.32
C GLU A 144 5.41 -10.98 -17.98
N ALA A 145 4.82 -11.98 -18.63
CA ALA A 145 3.49 -11.86 -19.23
C ALA A 145 2.41 -11.50 -18.19
N ALA A 146 2.43 -12.16 -17.03
CA ALA A 146 1.51 -11.85 -15.94
C ALA A 146 1.66 -10.42 -15.41
N ARG A 147 2.91 -9.96 -15.27
CA ARG A 147 3.23 -8.60 -14.85
C ARG A 147 2.72 -7.56 -15.86
N GLN A 148 2.83 -7.82 -17.15
CA GLN A 148 2.35 -6.90 -18.18
C GLN A 148 0.82 -6.86 -18.26
N ALA A 149 0.15 -8.00 -18.07
CA ALA A 149 -1.30 -8.07 -18.14
C ALA A 149 -2.01 -7.49 -16.90
N LYS A 150 -1.49 -7.76 -15.69
CA LYS A 150 -2.18 -7.42 -14.42
C LYS A 150 -1.29 -6.74 -13.37
N GLY A 151 -0.07 -6.33 -13.73
CA GLY A 151 0.89 -5.85 -12.73
C GLY A 151 1.29 -6.96 -11.75
N TYR A 152 1.66 -6.59 -10.53
CA TYR A 152 2.11 -7.56 -9.52
C TYR A 152 0.99 -8.46 -8.98
N GLU A 153 -0.28 -8.07 -9.15
CA GLU A 153 -1.42 -8.94 -8.86
C GLU A 153 -1.46 -10.17 -9.79
N GLY A 154 -0.95 -10.05 -11.02
CA GLY A 154 -0.78 -11.19 -11.91
C GLY A 154 0.20 -12.24 -11.35
N TRP A 155 1.21 -11.82 -10.59
CA TRP A 155 2.08 -12.76 -9.89
C TRP A 155 1.38 -13.43 -8.71
N ALA A 156 0.51 -12.71 -8.00
CA ALA A 156 -0.30 -13.31 -6.94
C ALA A 156 -1.26 -14.37 -7.49
N ASP A 157 -1.87 -14.13 -8.66
CA ASP A 157 -2.67 -15.15 -9.36
C ASP A 157 -1.86 -16.43 -9.65
N ILE A 158 -0.61 -16.30 -10.12
CA ILE A 158 0.28 -17.45 -10.32
C ILE A 158 0.63 -18.12 -8.98
N PHE A 159 0.95 -17.35 -7.95
CA PHE A 159 1.33 -17.89 -6.64
C PHE A 159 0.22 -18.75 -6.03
N PHE A 160 -1.04 -18.30 -6.17
CA PHE A 160 -2.24 -18.98 -5.69
C PHE A 160 -2.92 -19.87 -6.74
N GLN A 161 -2.19 -20.34 -7.75
CA GLN A 161 -2.74 -21.11 -8.89
C GLN A 161 -3.54 -22.38 -8.53
N GLU A 162 -3.30 -22.96 -7.36
CA GLU A 162 -4.06 -24.13 -6.85
C GLU A 162 -5.05 -23.80 -5.73
N ALA A 163 -4.98 -22.58 -5.18
CA ALA A 163 -5.79 -22.24 -4.02
C ALA A 163 -7.28 -22.22 -4.36
N PRO A 164 -8.15 -22.71 -3.47
CA PRO A 164 -9.59 -22.54 -3.63
C PRO A 164 -9.98 -21.07 -3.37
N PRO A 165 -11.05 -20.56 -4.01
CA PRO A 165 -11.54 -19.20 -3.76
C PRO A 165 -11.87 -18.90 -2.28
N ALA A 166 -12.21 -19.92 -1.49
CA ALA A 166 -12.49 -19.75 -0.06
C ALA A 166 -11.24 -19.38 0.76
N LEU A 167 -10.04 -19.80 0.33
CA LEU A 167 -8.79 -19.49 1.02
C LEU A 167 -8.29 -18.08 0.67
N ASN A 168 -8.44 -17.69 -0.60
CA ASN A 168 -8.07 -16.36 -1.08
C ASN A 168 -9.07 -15.93 -2.18
N PRO A 169 -10.10 -15.13 -1.83
CA PRO A 169 -11.12 -14.70 -2.79
C PRO A 169 -10.57 -13.87 -3.94
N HIS A 170 -9.44 -13.18 -3.74
CA HIS A 170 -8.85 -12.27 -4.72
C HIS A 170 -7.85 -12.95 -5.65
N HIS A 171 -7.11 -13.95 -5.17
CA HIS A 171 -6.14 -14.70 -5.97
C HIS A 171 -6.28 -16.20 -5.69
N ASN A 172 -6.65 -16.97 -6.71
CA ASN A 172 -6.94 -18.39 -6.57
C ASN A 172 -6.89 -19.09 -7.93
N ARG A 173 -7.18 -20.38 -7.95
CA ARG A 173 -7.22 -21.18 -9.19
C ARG A 173 -8.10 -20.57 -10.28
N LYS A 174 -9.23 -19.94 -9.94
CA LYS A 174 -10.11 -19.33 -10.96
C LYS A 174 -9.48 -18.07 -11.57
N THR A 175 -8.83 -17.24 -10.76
CA THR A 175 -8.18 -16.02 -11.27
C THR A 175 -6.93 -16.35 -12.08
N PHE A 176 -6.19 -17.39 -11.70
CA PHE A 176 -5.11 -17.94 -12.51
C PHE A 176 -5.61 -18.47 -13.87
N GLN A 177 -6.68 -19.28 -13.88
CA GLN A 177 -7.29 -19.76 -15.12
C GLN A 177 -7.80 -18.62 -16.01
N ALA A 178 -8.32 -17.55 -15.41
CA ALA A 178 -8.72 -16.36 -16.15
C ALA A 178 -7.52 -15.64 -16.76
N LEU A 179 -6.40 -15.51 -16.02
CA LEU A 179 -5.15 -14.95 -16.54
C LEU A 179 -4.64 -15.74 -17.75
N LEU A 180 -4.66 -17.07 -17.71
CA LEU A 180 -4.23 -17.91 -18.85
C LEU A 180 -5.11 -17.74 -20.10
N LYS A 181 -6.36 -17.28 -19.94
CA LYS A 181 -7.29 -17.01 -21.04
C LYS A 181 -7.18 -15.58 -21.56
N ASP A 182 -6.50 -14.69 -20.84
CA ASP A 182 -6.34 -13.30 -21.23
C ASP A 182 -5.53 -13.17 -22.54
N ARG A 183 -6.06 -12.38 -23.49
CA ARG A 183 -5.47 -12.26 -24.82
C ARG A 183 -4.10 -11.59 -24.78
N GLN A 184 -3.95 -10.54 -23.97
CA GLN A 184 -2.69 -9.82 -23.85
C GLN A 184 -1.63 -10.70 -23.19
N PHE A 185 -1.98 -11.38 -22.10
CA PHE A 185 -1.11 -12.35 -21.43
C PHE A 185 -0.59 -13.40 -22.41
N ARG A 186 -1.47 -14.07 -23.16
CA ARG A 186 -1.08 -15.14 -24.09
C ARG A 186 -0.13 -14.63 -25.19
N ALA A 187 -0.43 -13.46 -25.75
CA ALA A 187 0.42 -12.85 -26.77
C ALA A 187 1.81 -12.51 -26.22
N THR A 188 1.88 -11.87 -25.05
CA THR A 188 3.17 -11.54 -24.40
C THR A 188 3.95 -12.80 -24.03
N PHE A 189 3.28 -13.84 -23.50
CA PHE A 189 3.93 -15.07 -23.10
C PHE A 189 4.56 -15.78 -24.31
N GLN A 190 3.80 -15.93 -25.41
CA GLN A 190 4.32 -16.56 -26.62
C GLN A 190 5.47 -15.76 -27.24
N ASN A 191 5.32 -14.44 -27.36
CA ASN A 191 6.38 -13.58 -27.90
C ASN A 191 7.69 -13.69 -27.10
N CYS A 192 7.59 -13.83 -25.77
CA CYS A 192 8.76 -14.04 -24.93
C CYS A 192 9.44 -15.39 -25.23
N LEU A 193 8.67 -16.48 -25.30
CA LEU A 193 9.22 -17.81 -25.64
C LEU A 193 9.89 -17.83 -27.02
N ASP A 194 9.24 -17.22 -28.01
CA ASP A 194 9.77 -17.15 -29.38
C ASP A 194 11.10 -16.37 -29.40
N SER A 195 11.22 -15.31 -28.61
CA SER A 195 12.45 -14.51 -28.52
C SER A 195 13.64 -15.22 -27.88
N LEU A 196 13.41 -16.32 -27.15
CA LEU A 196 14.46 -17.14 -26.53
C LEU A 196 14.92 -18.29 -27.43
N SER A 197 14.22 -18.52 -28.55
CA SER A 197 14.53 -19.59 -29.51
C SER A 197 15.43 -19.13 -30.66
N HIS A 198 15.86 -17.87 -30.65
CA HIS A 198 16.70 -17.21 -31.65
C HIS A 198 18.02 -16.76 -31.02
#